data_AF-A0A5C6XPP7-F1
#
_entry.id   AF-A0A5C6XPP7-F1
#
_cell.length_a   1.000
_cell.length_b   1.000
_cell.length_c   1.000
_cell.angle_alpha   90.00
_cell.angle_beta   90.00
_cell.angle_gamma   90.00
#
_symmetry.space_group_name_H-M   'P 1'
#
loop_
_entity.id
_entity.type
_entity.pdbx_description
1 polymer ?
#
loop_
_entity_poly.entity_id
_entity_poly.type
_entity_poly.pdbx_seq_one_letter_code
_entity_poly.pdbx_strand_id
1 'polypeptide(L)'
;MKLKKDLEKSVYKIIKAFEKKHDVYFQYFVCDDVTGMASFGDVLYFNISDICFDIFSEQPKGLIIEWLEDSLENEEENINYQSYARGLRFEDAKNK
;
A
#
# COMPACT_ATOMS: atom_id res chain seq x y z
N MET A 1 -11.60 -24.89 -1.63
CA MET A 1 -10.39 -24.90 -2.49
C MET A 1 -10.48 -24.15 -3.84
N LYS A 2 -11.65 -23.69 -4.32
CA LYS A 2 -11.74 -22.81 -5.51
C LYS A 2 -11.60 -21.32 -5.17
N LEU A 3 -12.38 -20.86 -4.18
CA LEU A 3 -12.38 -19.46 -3.71
C LEU A 3 -10.98 -18.94 -3.36
N LYS A 4 -10.19 -19.72 -2.61
CA LYS A 4 -8.80 -19.36 -2.27
C LYS A 4 -7.94 -19.10 -3.51
N LYS A 5 -8.01 -20.01 -4.50
CA LYS A 5 -7.23 -19.88 -5.75
C LYS A 5 -7.69 -18.68 -6.59
N ASP A 6 -8.99 -18.42 -6.61
CA ASP A 6 -9.55 -17.28 -7.35
C ASP A 6 -9.16 -15.94 -6.69
N LEU A 7 -9.13 -15.90 -5.35
CA LEU A 7 -8.60 -14.79 -4.58
C LEU A 7 -7.11 -14.56 -4.87
N GLU A 8 -6.27 -15.59 -4.70
CA GLU A 8 -4.82 -15.52 -4.97
C GLU A 8 -4.55 -14.98 -6.38
N LYS A 9 -5.22 -15.54 -7.40
CA LYS A 9 -5.09 -15.06 -8.79
C LYS A 9 -5.48 -13.59 -8.96
N SER A 10 -6.51 -13.14 -8.26
CA SER A 10 -6.97 -11.75 -8.34
C SER A 10 -5.98 -10.81 -7.67
N VAL A 11 -5.48 -11.17 -6.49
CA VAL A 11 -4.46 -10.39 -5.79
C VAL A 11 -3.18 -10.28 -6.61
N TYR A 12 -2.68 -11.38 -7.20
CA TYR A 12 -1.48 -11.30 -8.06
C TYR A 12 -1.66 -10.37 -9.27
N LYS A 13 -2.86 -10.29 -9.86
CA LYS A 13 -3.14 -9.33 -10.93
C LYS A 13 -3.11 -7.89 -10.44
N ILE A 14 -3.66 -7.64 -9.25
CA ILE A 14 -3.64 -6.31 -8.61
C ILE A 14 -2.20 -5.90 -8.32
N ILE A 15 -1.38 -6.80 -7.77
CA ILE A 15 0.05 -6.56 -7.53
C ILE A 15 0.79 -6.22 -8.82
N LYS A 16 0.55 -6.96 -9.91
CA LYS A 16 1.18 -6.64 -11.21
C LYS A 16 0.78 -5.26 -11.74
N ALA A 17 -0.46 -4.83 -11.50
CA ALA A 17 -0.89 -3.47 -11.83
C ALA A 17 -0.17 -2.43 -10.96
N PHE A 18 0.01 -2.72 -9.67
CA PHE A 18 0.74 -1.87 -8.73
C PHE A 18 2.22 -1.74 -9.06
N GLU A 19 2.92 -2.85 -9.33
CA GLU A 19 4.32 -2.87 -9.78
C GLU A 19 4.50 -1.96 -11.00
N LYS A 20 3.64 -2.10 -12.01
CA LYS A 20 3.68 -1.29 -13.22
C LYS A 20 3.42 0.20 -12.94
N LYS A 21 2.45 0.50 -12.07
CA LYS A 21 2.06 1.87 -11.74
C LYS A 21 3.20 2.59 -11.01
N HIS A 22 3.77 1.96 -9.99
CA HIS A 22 4.77 2.59 -9.11
C HIS A 22 6.22 2.34 -9.52
N ASP A 23 6.46 1.51 -10.54
CA ASP A 23 7.81 1.11 -10.98
C ASP A 23 8.60 0.41 -9.85
N VAL A 24 7.92 -0.53 -9.19
CA VAL A 24 8.46 -1.35 -8.09
C VAL A 24 8.31 -2.83 -8.42
N TYR A 25 9.03 -3.70 -7.70
CA TYR A 25 8.99 -5.14 -7.92
C TYR A 25 8.52 -5.89 -6.67
N PHE A 26 7.48 -6.71 -6.83
CA PHE A 26 6.95 -7.55 -5.76
C PHE A 26 7.93 -8.66 -5.39
N GLN A 27 8.27 -8.76 -4.11
CA GLN A 27 9.17 -9.79 -3.61
C GLN A 27 8.41 -10.99 -3.02
N TYR A 28 7.61 -10.75 -1.98
CA TYR A 28 6.89 -11.79 -1.25
C TYR A 28 5.74 -11.21 -0.42
N PHE A 29 4.86 -12.10 0.04
CA PHE A 29 3.89 -11.79 1.09
C PHE A 29 4.47 -12.11 2.46
N VAL A 30 4.23 -11.25 3.44
CA VAL A 30 4.62 -11.52 4.83
C VAL A 30 3.80 -12.70 5.36
N CYS A 31 4.47 -13.63 6.05
CA CYS A 31 3.85 -14.85 6.60
C CYS A 31 3.10 -15.73 5.57
N ASP A 32 3.45 -15.63 4.28
CA ASP A 32 2.74 -16.31 3.18
C ASP A 32 1.23 -15.97 3.10
N ASP A 33 0.82 -14.83 3.65
CA ASP A 33 -0.57 -14.36 3.65
C ASP A 33 -0.84 -13.39 2.50
N VAL A 34 -1.49 -13.92 1.45
CA VAL A 34 -1.92 -13.16 0.25
C VAL A 34 -2.92 -12.05 0.54
N THR A 35 -3.53 -12.01 1.72
CA THR A 35 -4.50 -10.98 2.13
C THR A 35 -3.91 -9.92 3.05
N GLY A 36 -2.69 -10.16 3.56
CA GLY A 36 -2.01 -9.30 4.51
C GLY A 36 -1.13 -8.25 3.83
N MET A 37 0.19 -8.36 4.04
CA MET A 37 1.19 -7.38 3.57
C MET A 37 2.03 -7.93 2.43
N ALA A 38 2.24 -7.10 1.41
CA ALA A 38 3.15 -7.35 0.30
C ALA A 38 4.41 -6.50 0.44
N SER A 39 5.57 -7.12 0.22
CA SER A 39 6.89 -6.47 0.16
C SER A 39 7.27 -6.14 -1.28
N PHE A 40 7.81 -4.94 -1.48
CA PHE A 40 8.30 -4.45 -2.77
C PHE A 40 9.77 -3.98 -2.71
N GLY A 41 10.53 -4.44 -1.72
CA GLY A 41 11.87 -3.97 -1.41
C GLY A 41 12.17 -4.04 0.09
N ASP A 42 13.24 -3.37 0.49
CA ASP A 42 13.71 -3.40 1.89
C ASP A 42 12.82 -2.61 2.85
N VAL A 43 12.17 -1.54 2.37
CA VAL A 43 11.35 -0.64 3.20
C VAL A 43 9.90 -0.55 2.74
N LEU A 44 9.60 -0.95 1.50
CA LEU A 44 8.29 -0.78 0.88
C LEU A 44 7.38 -1.96 1.21
N TYR A 45 6.61 -1.81 2.29
CA TYR A 45 5.61 -2.78 2.71
C TYR A 45 4.22 -2.16 2.73
N PHE A 46 3.27 -2.80 2.05
CA PHE A 46 1.91 -2.28 1.96
C PHE A 46 0.89 -3.39 2.21
N ASN A 47 -0.18 -3.06 2.95
CA ASN A 47 -1.33 -3.95 3.06
C ASN A 47 -2.06 -4.05 1.72
N ILE A 48 -2.63 -5.21 1.43
CA ILE A 48 -3.38 -5.42 0.19
C ILE A 48 -4.60 -4.51 0.08
N SER A 49 -5.21 -4.12 1.19
CA SER A 49 -6.30 -3.13 1.21
C SER A 49 -5.86 -1.76 0.68
N ASP A 50 -4.66 -1.30 1.04
CA ASP A 50 -4.14 0.00 0.62
C ASP A 50 -3.71 -0.04 -0.84
N ILE A 51 -3.08 -1.15 -1.28
CA ILE A 51 -2.81 -1.41 -2.71
C ILE A 51 -4.11 -1.41 -3.53
N CYS A 52 -5.16 -2.08 -3.03
CA CYS A 52 -6.45 -2.09 -3.72
C CYS A 52 -7.05 -0.68 -3.81
N PHE A 53 -7.01 0.09 -2.72
CA PHE A 53 -7.48 1.47 -2.73
C PHE A 53 -6.69 2.32 -3.72
N ASP A 54 -5.35 2.25 -3.69
CA ASP A 54 -4.46 2.96 -4.60
C ASP A 54 -4.78 2.68 -6.09
N ILE A 55 -4.99 1.41 -6.44
CA ILE A 55 -5.27 1.00 -7.82
C ILE A 55 -6.71 1.31 -8.23
N PHE A 56 -7.70 0.99 -7.39
CA PHE A 56 -9.11 1.10 -7.77
C PHE A 56 -9.64 2.53 -7.73
N SER A 57 -9.00 3.42 -6.97
CA SER A 57 -9.32 4.86 -6.96
C SER A 57 -8.36 5.70 -7.79
N GLU A 58 -7.50 5.07 -8.59
CA GLU A 58 -6.57 5.73 -9.53
C GLU A 58 -5.70 6.80 -8.85
N GLN A 59 -5.21 6.51 -7.64
CA GLN A 59 -4.36 7.45 -6.92
C GLN A 59 -3.12 7.85 -7.75
N PRO A 60 -2.54 9.04 -7.55
CA PRO A 60 -1.32 9.45 -8.25
C PRO A 60 -0.17 8.44 -8.08
N LYS A 61 0.62 8.26 -9.15
CA LYS A 61 1.87 7.48 -9.07
C LYS A 61 2.76 8.09 -7.98
N GLY A 62 3.27 7.25 -7.09
CA GLY A 62 4.19 7.63 -6.01
C GLY A 62 3.50 8.00 -4.69
N LEU A 63 2.23 8.39 -4.69
CA LEU A 63 1.57 8.94 -3.49
C LEU A 63 1.56 7.97 -2.28
N ILE A 64 1.38 6.67 -2.52
CA ILE A 64 1.44 5.66 -1.44
C ILE A 64 2.85 5.49 -0.87
N ILE A 65 3.89 5.71 -1.69
CA ILE A 65 5.29 5.65 -1.27
C ILE A 65 5.61 6.90 -0.45
N GLU A 66 5.23 8.08 -0.94
CA GLU A 66 5.34 9.35 -0.20
C GLU A 66 4.66 9.25 1.17
N TRP A 67 3.45 8.71 1.23
CA TRP A 67 2.76 8.47 2.49
C TRP A 67 3.55 7.57 3.45
N LEU A 68 4.16 6.50 2.94
CA LEU A 68 4.95 5.59 3.77
C LEU A 68 6.23 6.26 4.29
N GLU A 69 6.94 6.99 3.43
CA GLU A 69 8.13 7.76 3.80
C GLU A 69 7.79 8.80 4.88
N ASP A 70 6.74 9.60 4.67
CA ASP A 70 6.26 10.56 5.65
C ASP A 70 5.85 9.88 6.97
N SER A 71 5.23 8.69 6.91
CA SER A 71 4.86 7.93 8.10
C SER A 71 6.08 7.48 8.90
N LEU A 72 7.16 7.10 8.23
CA LEU A 72 8.43 6.72 8.87
C LEU A 72 9.14 7.93 9.50
N GLU A 73 9.00 9.11 8.93
CA GLU A 73 9.55 10.35 9.53
C GLU A 73 8.70 10.89 10.70
N ASN A 74 7.46 10.39 10.84
CA ASN A 74 6.48 10.88 11.81
C ASN A 74 5.89 9.74 12.65
N GLU A 75 6.74 8.85 13.19
CA GLU A 75 6.34 7.62 13.90
C GLU A 75 5.36 7.83 15.06
N GLU A 76 5.35 9.01 15.68
CA GLU A 76 4.43 9.36 16.78
C GLU A 76 2.99 9.64 16.32
N GLU A 77 2.81 9.91 15.03
CA GLU A 77 1.52 10.25 14.42
C GLU A 77 1.02 9.11 13.54
N ASN A 78 -0.29 8.91 13.50
CA ASN A 78 -0.90 7.85 12.70
C ASN A 78 -1.92 8.41 11.73
N ILE A 79 -1.46 8.71 10.51
CA ILE A 79 -2.33 9.03 9.38
C ILE A 79 -2.44 7.80 8.49
N ASN A 80 -3.65 7.28 8.31
CA ASN A 80 -3.88 6.22 7.32
C ASN A 80 -3.80 6.76 5.88
N TYR A 81 -3.45 5.88 4.95
CA TYR A 81 -3.23 6.24 3.54
C TYR A 81 -4.46 6.91 2.90
N GLN A 82 -5.68 6.47 3.21
CA GLN A 82 -6.90 7.04 2.64
C GLN A 82 -7.11 8.50 3.05
N SER A 83 -6.73 8.87 4.28
CA SER A 83 -6.80 10.25 4.77
C SER A 83 -5.69 11.09 4.16
N TYR A 84 -4.49 10.52 4.03
CA TYR A 84 -3.36 11.15 3.34
C TYR A 84 -3.71 11.46 1.87
N ALA A 85 -4.31 10.50 1.18
CA ALA A 85 -4.79 10.66 -0.19
C ALA A 85 -5.87 11.75 -0.36
N ARG A 86 -6.59 12.07 0.72
CA ARG A 86 -7.59 13.17 0.76
C ARG A 86 -7.01 14.53 1.15
N GLY A 87 -5.70 14.61 1.36
CA GLY A 87 -5.00 15.87 1.63
C GLY A 87 -4.61 16.10 3.08
N LEU A 88 -4.92 15.18 4.01
CA LEU A 88 -4.42 15.30 5.38
C LEU A 88 -2.88 15.11 5.38
N ARG A 89 -2.16 15.97 6.09
CA ARG A 89 -0.70 15.87 6.25
C ARG A 89 -0.31 15.73 7.71
N PHE A 90 0.89 15.21 7.97
CA PHE A 90 1.39 14.99 9.33
C PHE A 90 1.53 16.29 10.14
N GLU A 91 1.79 17.41 9.46
CA GLU A 91 1.79 18.74 10.09
C GLU A 91 0.41 19.13 10.65
N ASP A 92 -0.68 18.70 10.01
CA ASP A 92 -2.05 18.95 10.49
C ASP A 92 -2.39 18.13 11.74
N ALA A 93 -1.74 16.97 11.91
CA ALA A 93 -1.96 16.06 13.03
C ALA A 93 -1.25 16.55 14.30
N LYS A 94 -0.01 17.04 14.17
CA LYS A 94 0.81 17.56 15.29
C LYS A 94 0.22 18.78 15.99
N ASN A 95 -0.72 19.47 15.36
CA ASN A 95 -1.35 20.69 15.87
C ASN A 95 -2.66 20.44 16.64
N LYS A 96 -2.95 19.19 17.02
CA LYS A 96 -4.10 18.80 17.85
C LYS A 96 -3.70 18.42 19.26
#